data_AF-S7VPK3-F1
#
_entry.id   AF-S7VPK3-F1
#
_cell.length_a   1.000
_cell.length_b   1.000
_cell.length_c   1.000
_cell.angle_alpha   90.00
_cell.angle_beta   90.00
_cell.angle_gamma   90.00
#
_symmetry.space_group_name_H-M   'P 1'
#
loop_
_entity.id
_entity.type
_entity.pdbx_description
1 polymer ?
#
loop_
_entity_poly.entity_id
_entity_poly.type
_entity_poly.pdbx_seq_one_letter_code
_entity_poly.pdbx_strand_id
1 'polypeptide(L)'
;MHQDALTKGGDGIALFTDCYTGETLRGGDRYDYEHIRSSEDVFMTYRDRLTNTEIAQVVNCPENVAVTLRTINQSKGKMRMEAWMANSNNVSNHSISMAISKRRVANADLGIKNKVEEILSRR
;
A
#
# COMPACT_ATOMS: atom_id res chain seq x y z
N MET A 1 10.94 3.54 6.26
CA MET A 1 9.53 3.87 6.59
C MET A 1 9.36 4.34 8.04
N HIS A 2 9.55 3.49 9.06
CA HIS A 2 9.39 3.93 10.46
C HIS A 2 10.47 4.93 10.91
N GLN A 3 11.75 4.67 10.58
CA GLN A 3 12.84 5.60 10.91
C GLN A 3 12.64 6.98 10.27
N ASP A 4 12.23 7.03 9.00
CA ASP A 4 11.92 8.28 8.30
C ASP A 4 10.75 9.03 8.95
N ALA A 5 9.75 8.27 9.42
CA ALA A 5 8.60 8.84 10.12
C ALA A 5 8.99 9.46 11.47
N LEU A 6 9.92 8.84 12.22
CA LEU A 6 10.46 9.42 13.45
C LEU A 6 11.21 10.74 13.18
N THR A 7 12.02 10.79 12.12
CA THR A 7 12.71 12.03 11.72
C THR A 7 11.72 13.13 11.36
N LYS A 8 10.59 12.81 10.72
CA LYS A 8 9.54 13.79 10.36
C LYS A 8 8.81 14.37 11.56
N GLY A 9 8.63 13.61 12.64
CA GLY A 9 7.96 14.10 13.84
C GLY A 9 8.75 15.16 14.59
N GLY A 10 10.08 15.04 14.62
CA GLY A 10 10.97 15.96 15.32
C GLY A 10 10.86 15.92 16.86
N ASP A 11 9.80 15.32 17.40
CA ASP A 11 9.51 15.11 18.83
C ASP A 11 9.69 13.64 19.27
N GLY A 12 10.18 12.79 18.37
CA GLY A 12 10.30 11.34 18.59
C GLY A 12 9.03 10.54 18.27
N ILE A 13 7.97 11.18 17.77
CA ILE A 13 6.74 10.50 17.34
C ILE A 13 6.79 10.27 15.83
N ALA A 14 6.55 9.04 15.40
CA ALA A 14 6.54 8.71 13.98
C ALA A 14 5.37 9.40 13.27
N LEU A 15 5.64 10.25 12.28
CA LEU A 15 4.63 10.85 11.41
C LEU A 15 4.55 10.13 10.07
N PHE A 16 3.38 9.58 9.81
CA PHE A 16 3.05 8.98 8.53
C PHE A 16 1.96 9.77 7.82
N THR A 17 1.76 9.46 6.55
CA THR A 17 0.65 9.97 5.76
C THR A 17 -0.18 8.78 5.33
N ASP A 18 -1.47 8.78 5.67
CA ASP A 18 -2.42 7.76 5.22
C ASP A 18 -2.41 7.70 3.68
N CYS A 19 -2.27 6.50 3.13
CA CYS A 19 -2.12 6.32 1.70
C CYS A 19 -3.40 6.58 0.90
N TYR A 20 -4.56 6.61 1.54
CA TYR A 20 -5.86 6.78 0.88
C TYR A 20 -6.54 8.10 1.20
N THR A 21 -6.40 8.63 2.43
CA THR A 21 -6.98 9.92 2.82
C THR A 21 -6.01 11.08 2.62
N GLY A 22 -4.70 10.83 2.77
CA GLY A 22 -3.68 11.87 2.80
C GLY A 22 -3.52 12.56 4.17
N GLU A 23 -4.26 12.11 5.18
CA GLU A 23 -4.16 12.63 6.54
C GLU A 23 -2.85 12.24 7.20
N THR A 24 -2.38 13.07 8.12
CA THR A 24 -1.21 12.76 8.94
C THR A 24 -1.60 11.78 10.04
N LEU A 25 -0.90 10.66 10.12
CA LEU A 25 -1.03 9.66 11.18
C LEU A 25 0.17 9.77 12.12
N ARG A 26 -0.08 9.69 13.43
CA ARG A 26 0.95 9.74 14.48
C ARG A 26 1.23 8.37 15.07
N GLY A 27 2.45 8.16 15.54
CA GLY A 27 2.82 6.98 16.32
C GLY A 27 1.91 6.86 17.55
N GLY A 28 1.20 5.74 17.66
CA GLY A 28 0.16 5.50 18.68
C GLY A 28 -1.26 5.49 18.12
N ASP A 29 -1.48 6.05 16.92
CA ASP A 29 -2.76 5.91 16.22
C ASP A 29 -2.98 4.47 15.76
N ARG A 30 -4.25 4.07 15.63
CA ARG A 30 -4.63 2.74 15.12
C ARG A 30 -4.50 2.71 13.60
N TYR A 31 -3.28 2.57 13.10
CA TYR A 31 -2.97 2.35 11.69
C TYR A 31 -2.36 0.95 11.48
N ASP A 32 -2.51 0.44 10.25
CA ASP A 32 -1.95 -0.82 9.80
C ASP A 32 -1.05 -0.60 8.58
N TYR A 33 -0.13 -1.54 8.34
CA TYR A 33 0.60 -1.60 7.07
C TYR A 33 -0.29 -2.21 5.99
N GLU A 34 -0.37 -1.53 4.86
CA GLU A 34 -1.18 -1.90 3.72
C GLU A 34 -0.30 -2.41 2.58
N HIS A 35 -0.74 -3.50 1.96
CA HIS A 35 -0.29 -3.88 0.63
C HIS A 35 -1.32 -3.40 -0.39
N ILE A 36 -1.01 -2.34 -1.14
CA ILE A 36 -1.94 -1.70 -2.08
C ILE A 36 -2.48 -2.72 -3.11
N ARG A 37 -1.62 -3.64 -3.55
CA ARG A 37 -1.96 -4.92 -4.18
C ARG A 37 -1.67 -6.03 -3.19
N SER A 38 -2.67 -6.88 -2.97
CA SER A 38 -2.54 -7.97 -2.01
C SER A 38 -1.45 -8.95 -2.46
N SER A 39 -0.83 -9.63 -1.49
CA SER A 39 0.14 -10.69 -1.76
C SER A 39 -0.44 -11.81 -2.62
N GLU A 40 -1.73 -12.11 -2.43
CA GLU A 40 -2.49 -13.09 -3.20
C GLU A 40 -2.64 -12.68 -4.67
N ASP A 41 -3.01 -11.41 -4.93
CA ASP A 41 -3.12 -10.89 -6.30
C ASP A 41 -1.78 -10.96 -7.05
N VAL A 42 -0.71 -10.50 -6.38
CA VAL A 42 0.65 -10.51 -6.97
C VAL A 42 1.11 -11.95 -7.19
N PHE A 43 0.87 -12.85 -6.23
CA PHE A 43 1.20 -14.26 -6.38
C PHE A 43 0.47 -14.89 -7.57
N MET A 44 -0.84 -14.73 -7.68
CA MET A 44 -1.61 -15.29 -8.78
C MET A 44 -1.18 -14.74 -10.15
N THR A 45 -0.74 -13.47 -10.19
CA THR A 45 -0.28 -12.82 -11.43
C THR A 45 1.08 -13.33 -11.91
N TYR A 46 2.00 -13.64 -10.98
CA TYR A 46 3.41 -13.90 -11.32
C TYR A 46 3.93 -15.30 -10.95
N ARG A 47 3.14 -16.17 -10.32
CA ARG A 47 3.50 -17.54 -9.91
C ARG A 47 4.09 -18.42 -11.02
N ASP A 48 3.73 -18.18 -12.28
CA ASP A 48 4.23 -18.97 -13.41
C ASP A 48 5.60 -18.48 -13.92
N ARG A 49 6.08 -17.34 -13.41
CA ARG A 49 7.32 -16.68 -13.86
C ARG A 49 8.34 -16.52 -12.73
N LEU A 50 7.88 -16.35 -11.50
CA LEU A 50 8.69 -16.03 -10.32
C LEU A 50 8.55 -17.11 -9.24
N THR A 51 9.62 -17.34 -8.50
CA THR A 51 9.62 -18.15 -7.28
C THR A 51 8.92 -17.42 -6.14
N ASN A 52 8.52 -18.15 -5.10
CA ASN A 52 7.90 -17.56 -3.90
C ASN A 52 8.77 -16.46 -3.27
N THR A 53 10.09 -16.64 -3.24
CA THR A 53 11.04 -15.67 -2.68
C THR A 53 11.11 -14.40 -3.51
N GLU A 54 11.06 -14.50 -4.84
CA GLU A 54 11.02 -13.34 -5.73
C GLU A 54 9.66 -12.63 -5.65
N ILE A 55 8.55 -13.37 -5.56
CA ILE A 55 7.22 -12.80 -5.35
C ILE A 55 7.17 -12.04 -4.03
N ALA A 56 7.78 -12.56 -2.96
CA ALA A 56 7.87 -11.84 -1.70
C ALA A 56 8.62 -10.50 -1.85
N GLN A 57 9.67 -10.43 -2.68
CA GLN A 57 10.36 -9.17 -2.98
C GLN A 57 9.48 -8.20 -3.78
N VAL A 58 8.68 -8.71 -4.72
CA VAL A 58 7.74 -7.90 -5.51
C VAL A 58 6.63 -7.33 -4.62
N VAL A 59 6.03 -8.15 -3.76
CA VAL A 59 4.96 -7.74 -2.83
C VAL A 59 5.45 -6.65 -1.88
N ASN A 60 6.69 -6.78 -1.40
CA ASN A 60 7.30 -5.84 -0.44
C ASN A 60 8.05 -4.68 -1.13
N CYS A 61 7.81 -4.40 -2.42
CA CYS A 61 8.40 -3.22 -3.04
C CYS A 61 7.89 -1.95 -2.34
N PRO A 62 8.74 -0.90 -2.18
CA PRO A 62 8.37 0.29 -1.42
C PRO A 62 7.10 0.99 -1.92
N GLU A 63 6.79 0.88 -3.21
CA GLU A 63 5.60 1.46 -3.82
C GLU A 63 4.32 0.71 -3.48
N ASN A 64 4.41 -0.58 -3.13
CA ASN A 64 3.24 -1.41 -2.79
C ASN A 64 2.95 -1.45 -1.28
N VAL A 65 3.91 -1.06 -0.43
CA VAL A 65 3.75 -1.03 1.03
C VAL A 65 3.53 0.40 1.50
N ALA A 66 2.45 0.63 2.23
CA ALA A 66 2.15 1.93 2.84
C ALA A 66 1.49 1.76 4.21
N VAL A 67 1.07 2.87 4.83
CA VAL A 67 0.22 2.83 6.03
C VAL A 67 -1.16 3.39 5.72
N THR A 68 -2.16 2.88 6.42
CA THR A 68 -3.52 3.45 6.41
C THR A 68 -4.20 3.22 7.77
N LEU A 69 -5.24 3.98 8.05
CA LEU A 69 -6.11 3.76 9.20
C LEU A 69 -6.62 2.31 9.22
N ARG A 70 -6.59 1.71 10.40
CA ARG A 70 -7.05 0.32 10.62
C ARG A 70 -8.48 0.09 10.15
N THR A 71 -9.34 1.09 10.33
CA THR A 71 -10.73 1.01 9.88
C THR A 71 -10.85 0.90 8.36
N ILE A 72 -9.96 1.56 7.61
CA ILE A 72 -9.89 1.45 6.15
C ILE A 72 -9.33 0.09 5.75
N ASN A 73 -8.20 -0.31 6.32
CA ASN A 73 -7.55 -1.60 6.05
C ASN A 73 -8.52 -2.78 6.27
N GLN A 74 -9.21 -2.81 7.42
CA GLN A 74 -10.15 -3.87 7.76
C GLN A 74 -11.41 -3.86 6.89
N SER A 75 -11.95 -2.68 6.56
CA SER A 75 -13.12 -2.54 5.68
C SER A 75 -12.82 -2.96 4.24
N LYS A 76 -11.62 -2.63 3.74
CA LYS A 76 -11.14 -3.05 2.41
C LYS A 76 -10.87 -4.54 2.34
N GLY A 77 -10.25 -5.09 3.38
CA GLY A 77 -9.78 -6.47 3.39
C GLY A 77 -8.87 -6.75 2.19
N LYS A 78 -9.13 -7.86 1.49
CA LYS A 78 -8.37 -8.26 0.29
C LYS A 78 -8.84 -7.60 -1.02
N MET A 79 -9.90 -6.78 -0.97
CA MET A 79 -10.44 -6.18 -2.18
C MET A 79 -9.45 -5.19 -2.79
N ARG A 80 -9.42 -5.10 -4.12
CA ARG A 80 -8.71 -4.02 -4.81
C ARG A 80 -9.30 -2.68 -4.43
N MET A 81 -8.45 -1.68 -4.17
CA MET A 81 -8.90 -0.36 -3.72
C MET A 81 -9.91 0.26 -4.69
N GLU A 82 -9.73 0.07 -6.00
CA GLU A 82 -10.63 0.59 -7.03
C GLU A 82 -12.04 0.01 -6.93
N ALA A 83 -12.15 -1.30 -6.66
CA ALA A 83 -13.43 -1.97 -6.45
C ALA A 83 -14.06 -1.54 -5.12
N TRP A 84 -13.24 -1.39 -4.07
CA TRP A 84 -13.72 -0.95 -2.76
C TRP A 84 -14.24 0.50 -2.78
N MET A 85 -13.56 1.39 -3.51
CA MET A 85 -13.98 2.79 -3.72
C MET A 85 -15.18 2.94 -4.67
N ALA A 86 -15.54 1.91 -5.43
CA ALA A 86 -16.72 1.97 -6.29
C ALA A 86 -18.02 2.10 -5.48
N ASN A 87 -18.00 1.70 -4.20
CA ASN A 87 -19.04 2.01 -3.24
C ASN A 87 -18.83 3.42 -2.66
N SER A 88 -19.69 4.37 -3.03
CA SER A 88 -19.61 5.76 -2.57
C SER A 88 -19.67 5.91 -1.04
N ASN A 89 -20.36 4.99 -0.34
CA ASN A 89 -20.42 5.02 1.12
C ASN A 89 -19.05 4.75 1.75
N ASN A 90 -18.22 3.90 1.13
CA ASN A 90 -16.86 3.66 1.61
C ASN A 90 -16.01 4.93 1.48
N VAL A 91 -16.17 5.65 0.38
CA VAL A 91 -15.45 6.92 0.14
C VAL A 91 -15.86 7.97 1.15
N SER A 92 -17.16 8.17 1.37
CA SER A 92 -17.66 9.18 2.31
C SER A 92 -17.38 8.83 3.77
N ASN A 93 -17.57 7.57 4.18
CA ASN A 93 -17.44 7.17 5.59
C ASN A 93 -15.99 7.18 6.08
N HIS A 94 -15.03 7.06 5.17
CA HIS A 94 -13.61 6.97 5.49
C HIS A 94 -12.80 8.18 4.97
N SER A 95 -13.47 9.25 4.53
CA SER A 95 -12.81 10.48 4.02
C SER A 95 -11.76 10.20 2.94
N ILE A 96 -12.06 9.28 2.03
CA ILE A 96 -11.10 8.82 1.02
C ILE A 96 -10.85 9.91 -0.01
N SER A 97 -9.58 10.21 -0.25
CA SER A 97 -9.18 11.07 -1.35
C SER A 97 -9.01 10.25 -2.62
N MET A 98 -9.97 10.39 -3.54
CA MET A 98 -9.96 9.68 -4.82
C MET A 98 -8.69 9.96 -5.63
N ALA A 99 -8.21 11.20 -5.62
CA ALA A 99 -7.01 11.60 -6.34
C ALA A 99 -5.75 10.95 -5.75
N ILE A 100 -5.61 10.97 -4.42
CA ILE A 100 -4.46 10.36 -3.74
C ILE A 100 -4.49 8.84 -3.92
N SER A 101 -5.66 8.22 -3.69
CA SER A 101 -5.84 6.77 -3.78
C SER A 101 -5.52 6.26 -5.18
N LYS A 102 -6.06 6.88 -6.24
CA LYS A 102 -5.75 6.50 -7.64
C LYS A 102 -4.27 6.64 -7.97
N ARG A 103 -3.62 7.71 -7.50
CA ARG A 103 -2.18 7.90 -7.69
C ARG A 103 -1.36 6.83 -6.96
N ARG A 104 -1.73 6.48 -5.73
CA ARG A 104 -1.05 5.41 -4.97
C ARG A 104 -1.19 4.05 -5.62
N VAL A 105 -2.39 3.73 -6.08
CA VAL A 105 -2.69 2.53 -6.86
C VAL A 105 -1.82 2.45 -8.12
N ALA A 106 -1.76 3.52 -8.91
CA ALA A 106 -0.93 3.56 -10.12
C ALA A 106 0.58 3.42 -9.80
N ASN A 107 1.05 4.06 -8.74
CA ASN A 107 2.44 3.93 -8.31
C ASN A 107 2.78 2.51 -7.85
N ALA A 108 1.88 1.84 -7.12
CA ALA A 108 2.06 0.44 -6.73
C ALA A 108 2.16 -0.46 -7.96
N ASP A 109 1.27 -0.30 -8.94
CA ASP A 109 1.30 -1.08 -10.18
C ASP A 109 2.62 -0.88 -10.95
N LEU A 110 3.10 0.36 -11.04
CA LEU A 110 4.37 0.67 -11.68
C LEU A 110 5.57 0.08 -10.91
N GLY A 111 5.61 0.23 -9.59
CA GLY A 111 6.69 -0.29 -8.75
C GLY A 111 6.76 -1.82 -8.77
N ILE A 112 5.59 -2.50 -8.73
CA ILE A 112 5.49 -3.95 -8.90
C ILE A 112 6.07 -4.36 -10.26
N LYS A 113 5.62 -3.70 -11.34
CA LYS A 113 6.12 -3.99 -12.69
C LYS A 113 7.64 -3.83 -12.78
N ASN A 114 8.17 -2.71 -12.31
CA ASN A 114 9.61 -2.44 -12.34
C ASN A 114 10.40 -3.46 -11.52
N LYS A 115 9.89 -3.87 -10.35
CA LYS A 115 10.55 -4.88 -9.51
C LYS A 115 10.56 -6.26 -10.18
N VAL A 116 9.46 -6.63 -10.86
CA VAL A 116 9.40 -7.87 -11.66
C VAL A 116 10.43 -7.83 -12.80
N GLU A 117 10.52 -6.73 -13.55
CA GLU A 117 11.48 -6.56 -14.64
C GLU A 117 12.93 -6.63 -14.14
N GLU A 118 13.23 -5.96 -13.02
CA GLU A 118 14.53 -6.01 -12.35
C GLU A 118 14.92 -7.45 -12.00
N ILE A 119 14.03 -8.23 -11.38
CA ILE A 119 14.29 -9.62 -11.02
C ILE A 119 14.53 -10.48 -12.26
N LEU A 120 13.70 -10.34 -13.28
CA LEU A 120 13.83 -11.12 -14.51
C LEU A 120 15.10 -10.79 -15.30
N SER A 121 15.58 -9.55 -15.26
CA SER A 121 16.83 -9.14 -15.92
C SER A 121 18.10 -9.71 -15.26
N ARG A 122 18.01 -10.20 -14.03
CA ARG A 122 19.13 -10.78 -13.27
C ARG A 122 19.25 -12.29 -13.42
N ARG A 123 18.27 -12.91 -14.09
CA ARG A 123 18.29 -14.33 -14.42
C ARG A 123 19.02 -14.55 -15.73
#